data_AF-A0A934NA09-F1
#
_entry.id   AF-A0A934NA09-F1
#
_cell.length_a   1.000
_cell.length_b   1.000
_cell.length_c   1.000
_cell.angle_alpha   90.00
_cell.angle_beta   90.00
_cell.angle_gamma   90.00
#
_symmetry.space_group_name_H-M   'P 1'
#
loop_
_entity.id
_entity.type
_entity.pdbx_description
1 polymer ?
#
loop_
_entity_poly.entity_id
_entity_poly.type
_entity_poly.pdbx_seq_one_letter_code
_entity_poly.pdbx_strand_id
1 'polypeptide(L)'
;MPVSVCPMAVVEAPVDRVWDLVTTPEEFGRWTDATLVGAEPPGRTLSGQRLRLVSSALGHAFRVDMTVLDVDTERRSLRLLIRLPFGLVNDETITMSPAGDYRTIVRFG
;
A
#
# COMPACT_ATOMS: atom_id res chain seq x y z
N MET A 1 0.61 -28.37 1.56
CA MET A 1 1.32 -27.63 2.62
C MET A 1 1.10 -26.15 2.36
N PRO A 2 0.37 -25.41 3.21
CA PRO A 2 0.35 -23.95 3.09
C PRO A 2 1.73 -23.44 3.48
N VAL A 3 2.43 -22.79 2.54
CA VAL A 3 3.63 -22.02 2.89
C VAL A 3 3.12 -20.76 3.59
N SER A 4 3.20 -20.74 4.91
CA SER A 4 2.97 -19.51 5.69
C SER A 4 4.22 -18.64 5.55
N VAL A 5 4.29 -17.90 4.45
CA VAL A 5 5.20 -16.75 4.39
C VAL A 5 4.55 -15.66 5.20
N CYS A 6 5.22 -15.18 6.26
CA CYS A 6 4.84 -13.91 6.86
C CYS A 6 5.34 -12.86 5.87
N PRO A 7 4.45 -12.21 5.08
CA PRO A 7 4.91 -11.30 4.06
C PRO A 7 5.43 -10.06 4.80
N MET A 8 6.75 -9.94 4.79
CA MET A 8 7.49 -8.91 5.51
C MET A 8 8.62 -8.41 4.61
N ALA A 9 8.84 -7.10 4.66
CA ALA A 9 10.01 -6.46 4.08
C ALA A 9 10.77 -5.67 5.15
N VAL A 10 12.10 -5.60 5.00
CA VAL A 10 12.95 -4.69 5.77
C VAL A 10 13.37 -3.57 4.83
N VAL A 11 13.06 -2.33 5.22
CA VAL A 11 13.43 -1.12 4.47
C VAL A 11 14.52 -0.40 5.24
N GLU A 12 15.65 -0.15 4.59
CA GLU A 12 16.78 0.63 5.11
C GLU A 12 16.47 2.12 5.04
N ALA A 13 15.39 2.54 5.72
CA ALA A 13 14.98 3.92 5.90
C ALA A 13 14.23 4.11 7.23
N PRO A 14 14.21 5.33 7.79
CA PRO A 14 13.44 5.65 8.98
C PRO A 14 11.93 5.45 8.76
N VAL A 15 11.23 5.01 9.79
CA VAL A 15 9.80 4.66 9.71
C VAL A 15 8.93 5.81 9.23
N ASP A 16 9.24 7.05 9.60
CA ASP A 16 8.47 8.22 9.17
C ASP A 16 8.60 8.46 7.65
N ARG A 17 9.75 8.13 7.05
CA ARG A 17 9.95 8.22 5.59
C ARG A 17 9.17 7.13 4.86
N VAL A 18 9.20 5.91 5.38
CA VAL A 18 8.45 4.79 4.78
C VAL A 18 6.95 5.03 4.91
N TRP A 19 6.50 5.56 6.05
CA TRP A 19 5.12 5.92 6.30
C TRP A 19 4.64 7.02 5.35
N ASP A 20 5.45 8.07 5.14
CA ASP A 20 5.13 9.14 4.20
C ASP A 20 4.97 8.64 2.77
N LEU A 21 5.84 7.72 2.34
CA LEU A 21 5.78 7.08 1.02
C LEU A 21 4.50 6.26 0.81
N VAL A 22 4.05 5.54 1.83
CA VAL A 22 2.87 4.67 1.76
C VAL A 22 1.56 5.44 1.99
N THR A 23 1.61 6.62 2.62
CA THR A 23 0.44 7.48 2.86
C THR A 23 0.33 8.66 1.89
N THR A 24 1.13 8.65 0.82
CA THR A 24 1.07 9.65 -0.25
C THR A 24 0.69 8.95 -1.55
N PRO A 25 -0.57 9.06 -2.04
CA PRO A 25 -1.03 8.36 -3.24
C PRO A 25 -0.15 8.58 -4.48
N GLU A 26 0.38 9.79 -4.65
CA GLU A 26 1.26 10.15 -5.78
C GLU A 26 2.57 9.35 -5.80
N GLU A 27 3.01 8.87 -4.64
CA GLU A 27 4.23 8.09 -4.49
C GLU A 27 4.00 6.59 -4.70
N PHE A 28 2.76 6.12 -4.86
CA PHE A 28 2.46 4.68 -5.04
C PHE A 28 3.21 4.08 -6.24
N GLY A 29 3.35 4.82 -7.33
CA GLY A 29 4.09 4.35 -8.50
C GLY A 29 5.59 4.19 -8.29
N ARG A 30 6.15 4.64 -7.16
CA ARG A 30 7.57 4.43 -6.85
C ARG A 30 7.87 3.10 -6.18
N TRP A 31 6.87 2.48 -5.55
CA TRP A 31 7.05 1.25 -4.78
C TRP A 31 6.08 0.14 -5.20
N THR A 32 5.13 0.45 -6.08
CA THR A 32 4.25 -0.53 -6.73
C THR A 32 4.51 -0.53 -8.23
N ASP A 33 4.22 -1.64 -8.89
CA ASP A 33 4.17 -1.73 -10.36
C ASP A 33 2.85 -1.14 -10.92
N ALA A 34 2.34 -0.06 -10.29
CA ALA A 34 1.08 0.58 -10.64
C ALA A 34 1.21 2.11 -10.68
N THR A 35 0.62 2.73 -11.70
CA THR A 35 0.59 4.19 -11.86
C THR A 35 -0.73 4.74 -11.33
N LEU A 36 -0.67 5.78 -10.48
CA LEU A 36 -1.87 6.48 -10.02
C LEU A 36 -2.53 7.21 -11.18
N VAL A 37 -3.84 7.00 -11.36
CA VAL A 37 -4.70 7.73 -12.29
C VAL A 37 -5.45 8.85 -11.58
N GLY A 38 -5.86 8.62 -10.33
CA GLY A 38 -6.52 9.63 -9.53
C GLY A 38 -6.90 9.15 -8.14
N ALA A 39 -7.15 10.11 -7.26
CA ALA A 39 -7.54 9.90 -5.86
C ALA A 39 -8.79 10.76 -5.55
N GLU A 40 -9.76 10.17 -4.86
CA GLU A 40 -11.00 10.83 -4.46
C GLU A 40 -11.28 10.60 -2.96
N PRO A 41 -11.25 11.65 -2.12
CA PRO A 41 -10.79 13.02 -2.43
C PRO A 41 -9.27 13.05 -2.77
N PRO A 42 -8.77 14.10 -3.45
CA PRO A 42 -7.33 14.25 -3.70
C PRO A 42 -6.56 14.58 -2.41
N GLY A 43 -5.27 14.25 -2.40
CA GLY A 43 -4.35 14.53 -1.27
C GLY A 43 -3.88 13.27 -0.55
N ARG A 44 -3.37 13.45 0.68
CA ARG A 44 -2.86 12.35 1.52
C ARG A 44 -3.90 11.27 1.74
N THR A 45 -3.39 10.07 2.01
CA THR A 45 -4.21 8.89 2.29
C THR A 45 -5.08 9.11 3.52
N LEU A 46 -6.39 8.93 3.37
CA LEU A 46 -7.38 9.11 4.43
C LEU A 46 -8.47 8.03 4.36
N SER A 47 -9.03 7.65 5.50
CA SER A 47 -10.06 6.61 5.56
C SER A 47 -11.27 6.96 4.68
N GLY A 48 -11.71 6.00 3.87
CA GLY A 48 -12.78 6.16 2.87
C GLY A 48 -12.31 6.68 1.51
N GLN A 49 -11.05 7.09 1.35
CA GLN A 49 -10.52 7.55 0.06
C GLN A 49 -10.47 6.41 -0.95
N ARG A 50 -10.76 6.74 -2.22
CA ARG A 50 -10.68 5.82 -3.35
C ARG A 50 -9.54 6.21 -4.27
N LEU A 51 -8.62 5.27 -4.50
CA LEU A 51 -7.51 5.43 -5.43
C LEU A 51 -7.77 4.57 -6.66
N ARG A 52 -7.53 5.13 -7.84
CA ARG A 52 -7.57 4.43 -9.11
C ARG A 52 -6.17 4.35 -9.66
N LEU A 53 -5.71 3.15 -9.95
CA LEU A 53 -4.39 2.89 -10.50
C LEU A 53 -4.48 2.04 -11.76
N VAL A 54 -3.43 2.06 -12.57
CA VAL A 54 -3.22 1.12 -13.67
C VAL A 54 -1.91 0.38 -13.43
N SER A 55 -1.96 -0.95 -13.43
CA SER A 55 -0.77 -1.81 -13.39
C SER A 55 -0.60 -2.52 -14.74
N SER A 56 0.63 -2.81 -15.12
CA SER A 56 0.94 -3.57 -16.33
C SER A 56 1.40 -4.98 -15.99
N ALA A 57 0.70 -6.00 -16.49
CA ALA A 57 1.09 -7.40 -16.35
C ALA A 57 0.81 -8.15 -17.65
N LEU A 58 1.63 -9.15 -18.00
CA LEU A 58 1.44 -9.98 -19.20
C LEU A 58 1.28 -9.19 -20.52
N GLY A 59 1.90 -8.01 -20.62
CA GLY A 59 1.77 -7.12 -21.78
C GLY A 59 0.47 -6.33 -21.87
N HIS A 60 -0.39 -6.40 -20.84
CA HIS A 60 -1.67 -5.70 -20.78
C HIS A 60 -1.73 -4.71 -19.61
N ALA A 61 -2.46 -3.61 -19.81
CA ALA A 61 -2.77 -2.65 -18.77
C ALA A 61 -4.07 -3.06 -18.06
N PHE A 62 -4.01 -3.07 -16.72
CA PHE A 62 -5.08 -3.51 -15.86
C PHE A 62 -5.45 -2.42 -14.87
N ARG A 63 -6.75 -2.15 -14.77
CA ARG A 63 -7.29 -1.23 -13.76
C ARG A 63 -7.25 -1.89 -12.38
N VAL A 64 -6.80 -1.11 -11.40
CA VAL A 64 -6.79 -1.47 -9.99
C VAL A 64 -7.53 -0.39 -9.22
N ASP A 65 -8.55 -0.78 -8.46
CA ASP A 65 -9.31 0.13 -7.60
C ASP A 65 -8.96 -0.16 -6.14
N MET A 66 -8.30 0.78 -5.46
CA MET A 66 -8.00 0.68 -4.03
C MET A 66 -8.95 1.55 -3.24
N THR A 67 -9.45 1.03 -2.12
CA THR A 67 -10.22 1.79 -1.14
C THR A 67 -9.44 1.80 0.17
N VAL A 68 -9.13 2.97 0.67
CA VAL A 68 -8.53 3.13 2.00
C VAL A 68 -9.62 2.85 3.02
N LEU A 69 -9.48 1.75 3.76
CA LEU A 69 -10.44 1.40 4.80
C LEU A 69 -10.12 2.12 6.10
N ASP A 70 -8.84 2.16 6.47
CA ASP A 70 -8.39 2.77 7.73
C ASP A 70 -6.96 3.28 7.64
N VAL A 71 -6.66 4.37 8.35
CA VAL A 71 -5.33 4.97 8.47
C VAL A 71 -5.07 5.31 9.93
N ASP A 72 -4.26 4.50 10.60
CA ASP A 72 -3.81 4.73 11.97
C ASP A 72 -2.37 5.27 11.95
N THR A 73 -2.22 6.57 12.19
CA THR A 73 -0.91 7.24 12.20
C THR A 73 -0.11 6.94 13.48
N GLU A 74 -0.77 6.64 14.60
CA GLU A 74 -0.08 6.32 15.86
C GLU A 74 0.54 4.92 15.79
N ARG A 75 -0.21 3.96 15.25
CA ARG A 75 0.25 2.58 15.05
C ARG A 75 0.97 2.38 13.72
N ARG A 76 1.01 3.40 12.84
CA ARG A 76 1.56 3.34 11.48
C ARG A 76 1.01 2.13 10.71
N SER A 77 -0.31 2.06 10.70
CA SER A 77 -1.10 0.99 10.07
C SER A 77 -2.01 1.56 9.01
N LEU A 78 -1.99 0.98 7.81
CA LEU A 78 -2.82 1.37 6.69
C LEU A 78 -3.58 0.13 6.20
N ARG A 79 -4.91 0.19 6.19
CA ARG A 79 -5.75 -0.88 5.65
C ARG A 79 -6.34 -0.48 4.31
N LEU A 80 -6.15 -1.34 3.31
CA LEU A 80 -6.54 -1.13 1.92
C LEU A 80 -7.40 -2.30 1.45
N LEU A 81 -8.51 -1.98 0.78
CA LEU A 81 -9.27 -2.95 0.01
C LEU A 81 -8.94 -2.74 -1.47
N ILE A 82 -8.15 -3.64 -2.03
CA ILE A 82 -7.66 -3.59 -3.40
C ILE A 82 -8.51 -4.52 -4.25
N ARG A 83 -9.16 -3.97 -5.27
CA ARG A 83 -9.90 -4.73 -6.27
C ARG A 83 -9.06 -4.79 -7.54
N LEU A 84 -8.68 -6.00 -7.89
CA LEU A 84 -7.89 -6.36 -9.06
C LEU A 84 -8.82 -6.89 -10.16
N PRO A 85 -8.33 -7.02 -11.40
CA PRO A 85 -9.08 -7.66 -12.48
C PRO A 85 -9.54 -9.09 -12.12
N PHE A 86 -10.51 -9.58 -12.89
CA PHE A 86 -11.06 -10.95 -12.77
C PHE A 86 -11.78 -11.24 -11.45
N GLY A 87 -12.22 -10.20 -10.73
CA GLY A 87 -12.96 -10.33 -9.47
C GLY A 87 -12.07 -10.62 -8.27
N LEU A 88 -10.75 -10.49 -8.40
CA LEU A 88 -9.81 -10.65 -7.30
C LEU A 88 -9.91 -9.47 -6.33
N VAL A 89 -9.96 -9.77 -5.04
CA VAL A 89 -10.00 -8.79 -3.96
C VAL A 89 -8.92 -9.11 -2.95
N ASN A 90 -8.08 -8.13 -2.62
CA ASN A 90 -7.13 -8.19 -1.53
C ASN A 90 -7.55 -7.20 -0.44
N ASP A 91 -7.83 -7.69 0.76
CA ASP A 91 -8.01 -6.87 1.96
C ASP A 91 -6.66 -6.90 2.69
N GLU A 92 -5.90 -5.82 2.54
CA GLU A 92 -4.50 -5.73 2.89
C GLU A 92 -4.31 -4.76 4.06
N THR A 93 -3.61 -5.20 5.10
CA THR A 93 -3.20 -4.35 6.22
C THR A 93 -1.69 -4.23 6.26
N ILE A 94 -1.21 -3.05 5.90
CA ILE A 94 0.21 -2.69 5.95
C ILE A 94 0.51 -2.10 7.32
N THR A 95 1.37 -2.75 8.10
CA THR A 95 1.84 -2.24 9.40
C THR A 95 3.34 -1.98 9.37
N MET A 96 3.76 -0.89 10.00
CA MET A 96 5.17 -0.50 10.06
C MET A 96 5.65 -0.35 11.49
N SER A 97 6.81 -0.93 11.78
CA SER A 97 7.47 -0.80 13.07
C SER A 97 8.94 -0.44 12.89
N PRO A 98 9.50 0.48 13.69
CA PRO A 98 10.94 0.74 13.67
C PRO A 98 11.72 -0.50 14.10
N ALA A 99 12.90 -0.70 13.50
CA ALA A 99 13.81 -1.81 13.75
C ALA A 99 15.26 -1.31 13.98
N GLY A 100 15.38 -0.21 14.73
CA GLY A 100 16.59 0.58 14.91
C GLY A 100 16.43 1.99 14.35
N ASP A 101 17.50 2.78 14.38
CA ASP A 101 17.46 4.22 14.06
C ASP A 101 17.21 4.52 12.57
N TYR A 102 17.50 3.56 11.68
CA TYR A 102 17.41 3.74 10.23
C TYR A 102 16.76 2.55 9.49
N ARG A 103 16.02 1.71 10.21
CA ARG A 103 15.41 0.51 9.65
C ARG A 103 13.94 0.43 10.00
N THR A 104 13.14 -0.01 9.04
CA THR A 104 11.70 -0.20 9.20
C THR A 104 11.34 -1.61 8.78
N ILE A 105 10.61 -2.31 9.64
CA ILE A 105 9.95 -3.55 9.29
C ILE A 105 8.55 -3.19 8.79
N VAL A 106 8.25 -3.58 7.56
CA VAL A 106 6.93 -3.49 6.95
C VAL A 106 6.32 -4.89 6.92
N ARG A 107 5.11 -5.04 7.43
CA ARG A 107 4.35 -6.30 7.41
C ARG A 107 3.07 -6.12 6.61
N PHE A 108 2.73 -7.15 5.86
CA PHE A 108 1.55 -7.27 5.02
C PHE A 108 0.65 -8.35 5.61
N GLY A 109 -0.68 -8.19 5.57
CA GLY A 109 -1.59 -9.07 6.31
C GLY A 109 -3.05 -8.95 5.95
#